data_AF-A0AAW9UQB3-F1
#
_entry.id   AF-A0AAW9UQB3-F1
#
_cell.length_a   1.000
_cell.length_b   1.000
_cell.length_c   1.000
_cell.angle_alpha   90.00
_cell.angle_beta   90.00
_cell.angle_gamma   90.00
#
_symmetry.space_group_name_H-M   'P 1'
#
loop_
_entity.id
_entity.type
_entity.pdbx_description
1 polymer ?
#
loop_
_entity_poly.entity_id
_entity_poly.type
_entity_poly.pdbx_seq_one_letter_code
_entity_poly.pdbx_strand_id
1 'polypeptide(L)' 'MLDISLKPRQGSQVLIQHGGGTELATLRGKSLITEDGEAIEGEALDDVTVIGVVTFTICDVRQDNAVV' A
#
# COMPACT_ATOMS: atom_id res chain seq x y z
N MET A 1 -5.21 0.43 9.83
CA MET A 1 -4.70 -0.58 10.78
C MET A 1 -3.77 -1.50 10.03
N LEU A 2 -2.61 -1.82 10.62
CA LEU A 2 -1.57 -2.63 10.01
C LEU A 2 -1.32 -3.86 10.86
N ASP A 3 -1.16 -5.01 10.20
CA ASP A 3 -0.69 -6.25 10.81
C ASP A 3 0.68 -6.62 10.20
N ILE A 4 1.69 -6.66 11.06
CA ILE A 4 3.08 -6.96 10.69
C ILE A 4 3.39 -8.47 10.70
N SER A 5 2.48 -9.28 11.26
CA SER A 5 2.65 -10.73 11.37
C SER A 5 2.13 -11.48 10.15
N LEU A 6 1.26 -10.84 9.37
CA LEU A 6 0.67 -11.41 8.17
C LEU A 6 1.63 -11.32 6.98
N LYS A 7 1.76 -12.45 6.27
CA LYS A 7 2.38 -12.46 4.94
C LYS A 7 1.39 -11.90 3.90
N PRO A 8 1.78 -10.91 3.08
CA PRO A 8 0.95 -10.42 1.99
C PRO A 8 0.53 -11.54 1.04
N ARG A 9 -0.71 -11.48 0.57
CA ARG A 9 -1.27 -12.40 -0.41
C ARG A 9 -1.72 -11.61 -1.64
N GLN A 10 -2.05 -12.31 -2.72
CA GLN A 10 -2.58 -11.66 -3.91
C GLN A 10 -3.80 -10.80 -3.56
N GLY A 11 -3.73 -9.52 -3.92
CA GLY A 11 -4.72 -8.51 -3.60
C GLY A 11 -4.68 -7.94 -2.20
N SER A 12 -3.74 -8.35 -1.35
CA SER A 12 -3.47 -7.63 -0.10
C SER A 12 -3.00 -6.21 -0.42
N GLN A 13 -3.59 -5.25 0.28
CA GLN A 13 -3.02 -3.91 0.40
C GLN A 13 -1.95 -3.94 1.48
N VAL A 14 -0.81 -3.32 1.20
CA VAL A 14 0.36 -3.25 2.08
C VAL A 14 0.81 -1.80 2.21
N LEU A 15 1.34 -1.46 3.38
CA LEU A 15 2.11 -0.23 3.53
C LEU A 15 3.56 -0.53 3.15
N ILE A 16 4.10 0.23 2.22
CA ILE A 16 5.49 0.10 1.77
C ILE A 16 6.26 1.37 2.07
N GLN A 17 7.57 1.22 2.19
CA GLN A 17 8.53 2.31 2.19
C GLN A 17 9.34 2.24 0.90
N HIS A 18 9.28 3.32 0.12
CA HIS A 18 9.93 3.47 -1.18
C HIS A 18 10.24 4.96 -1.41
N GLY A 19 11.38 5.30 -2.04
CA GLY A 19 11.75 6.68 -2.34
C GLY A 19 11.89 7.63 -1.12
N GLY A 20 12.12 7.09 0.08
CA GLY A 20 12.19 7.87 1.33
C GLY A 20 10.85 8.23 1.97
N GLY A 21 9.73 7.81 1.35
CA GLY A 21 8.37 7.97 1.86
C GLY A 21 7.73 6.66 2.28
N THR A 22 6.47 6.72 2.72
CA THR A 22 5.62 5.54 2.89
C THR A 22 4.34 5.72 2.09
N GLU A 23 3.90 4.67 1.42
CA GLU A 23 2.69 4.69 0.59
C GLU A 23 1.97 3.34 0.62
N LEU A 24 0.72 3.33 0.17
CA LEU A 24 -0.05 2.10 0.03
C LEU A 24 0.16 1.51 -1.35
N ALA A 25 0.32 0.19 -1.38
CA ALA A 25 0.38 -0.57 -2.62
C ALA A 25 -0.42 -1.86 -2.52
N THR A 26 -0.87 -2.38 -3.66
CA THR A 26 -1.59 -3.64 -3.75
C THR A 26 -0.73 -4.69 -4.43
N LEU A 27 -0.57 -5.86 -3.80
CA LEU A 27 0.17 -6.97 -4.39
C LEU A 27 -0.61 -7.59 -5.55
N ARG A 28 -0.06 -7.53 -6.78
CA ARG A 28 -0.62 -8.13 -8.00
C ARG A 28 0.46 -8.91 -8.74
N GLY A 29 0.31 -10.23 -8.81
CA GLY A 29 1.33 -11.11 -9.35
C GLY A 29 2.63 -10.97 -8.57
N LYS A 30 3.68 -10.49 -9.25
CA LYS A 30 5.00 -10.20 -8.66
C LYS A 30 5.26 -8.70 -8.53
N SER A 31 4.25 -7.86 -8.72
CA SER A 31 4.37 -6.41 -8.74
C SER A 31 3.57 -5.81 -7.60
N LEU A 32 4.00 -4.65 -7.13
CA LEU A 32 3.25 -3.80 -6.21
C LEU A 32 2.65 -2.66 -7.00
N ILE A 33 1.32 -2.51 -6.94
CA ILE A 33 0.60 -1.45 -7.64
C ILE A 33 0.28 -0.34 -6.63
N THR A 34 0.91 0.82 -6.80
CA THR A 34 0.70 2.01 -5.97
C THR A 34 -0.68 2.64 -6.24
N GLU A 35 -1.14 3.54 -5.36
CA GLU A 35 -2.48 4.14 -5.49
C GLU A 35 -2.66 5.02 -6.73
N ASP A 36 -1.57 5.57 -7.27
CA ASP A 36 -1.55 6.31 -8.54
C ASP A 36 -1.58 5.38 -9.78
N GLY A 37 -1.48 4.07 -9.58
CA GLY A 37 -1.53 3.06 -10.63
C GLY A 37 -0.17 2.71 -11.24
N GLU A 38 0.94 3.22 -10.69
CA GLU A 38 2.26 2.74 -11.08
C GLU A 38 2.53 1.31 -10.58
N ALA A 39 3.33 0.58 -11.34
CA ALA A 39 3.75 -0.77 -11.00
C ALA A 39 5.22 -0.75 -10.58
N ILE A 40 5.50 -1.12 -9.34
CA ILE A 40 6.86 -1.38 -8.86
C ILE A 40 7.15 -2.87 -9.04
N GLU A 41 8.14 -3.17 -9.87
CA GLU A 41 8.47 -4.54 -10.26
C GLU A 41 9.94 -4.73 -10.63
N GLY A 42 10.36 -5.99 -10.76
CA GLY A 42 11.73 -6.34 -11.09
C GLY A 42 12.72 -5.87 -10.02
N GLU A 43 13.84 -5.29 -10.45
CA GLU A 43 14.92 -4.82 -9.57
C GLU A 43 14.46 -3.66 -8.66
N ALA A 44 13.45 -2.89 -9.05
CA ALA A 44 12.93 -1.81 -8.21
C ALA A 44 12.33 -2.31 -6.89
N LEU A 45 11.91 -3.59 -6.83
CA LEU A 45 11.41 -4.20 -5.58
C LEU A 45 12.51 -4.41 -4.54
N ASP A 46 13.78 -4.46 -4.95
CA ASP A 46 14.90 -4.64 -4.02
C ASP A 46 15.08 -3.42 -3.10
N ASP A 47 14.63 -2.25 -3.55
CA ASP A 47 14.63 -0.99 -2.78
C ASP A 47 13.32 -0.76 -2.00
N VAL A 48 12.37 -1.69 -2.06
CA VAL A 48 11.08 -1.58 -1.36
C VAL A 48 11.09 -2.36 -0.06
N THR A 49 10.71 -1.70 1.03
CA THR A 49 10.45 -2.37 2.31
C THR A 49 8.94 -2.46 2.55
N VAL A 50 8.43 -3.68 2.71
CA VAL A 50 7.04 -3.90 3.15
C VAL A 50 6.97 -3.78 4.68
N ILE A 51 6.21 -2.80 5.18
CA ILE A 51 6.06 -2.55 6.61
C ILE A 51 5.02 -3.49 7.23
N GLY A 52 3.91 -3.74 6.52
CA GLY A 52 2.86 -4.64 7.00
C GLY A 52 1.65 -4.68 6.07
N VAL A 53 0.74 -5.62 6.34
CA VAL A 53 -0.52 -5.78 5.61
C VAL A 53 -1.57 -4.85 6.19
N VAL A 54 -2.25 -4.08 5.34
CA VAL A 54 -3.40 -3.28 5.73
C VAL A 54 -4.60 -4.19 5.94
N THR A 55 -5.14 -4.19 7.15
CA THR A 55 -6.31 -5.01 7.51
C THR A 55 -7.60 -4.20 7.55
N PHE A 56 -7.50 -2.92 7.91
CA PHE A 56 -8.65 -2.01 7.97
C PHE A 56 -8.22 -0.59 7.63
N THR A 57 -9.03 0.08 6.80
CA THR A 57 -8.91 1.52 6.52
C THR A 57 -10.05 2.23 7.24
N ILE A 58 -9.72 3.28 8.00
CA ILE A 58 -10.70 4.10 8.71
C ILE A 58 -10.79 5.41 7.94
N CYS A 59 -11.96 5.70 7.38
CA CYS A 59 -12.24 6.93 6.66
C CYS A 59 -13.18 7.81 7.48
N ASP A 60 -12.81 9.06 7.74
CA ASP A 60 -13.73 10.05 8.32
C ASP A 60 -14.54 10.71 7.21
N VAL A 61 -15.82 10.35 7.12
CA VAL A 61 -16.77 10.85 6.12
C VAL A 61 -17.43 12.17 6.51
N ARG A 62 -17.12 12.73 7.68
CA ARG A 62 -17.69 14.01 8.13
C ARG A 62 -16.94 15.21 7.56
N GLN A 63 -15.75 14.99 7.01
CA GLN A 63 -14.97 16.01 6.32
C GLN A 63 -15.44 16.24 4.87
N ASP A 64 -16.36 15.42 4.33
CA ASP A 64 -16.99 15.59 3.00
C ASP A 64 -17.99 16.76 2.91
N ASN A 65 -18.00 17.68 3.88
CA ASN A 65 -18.80 18.91 3.79
C ASN A 65 -17.99 20.13 3.27
N ALA A 66 -16.82 19.90 2.69
CA ALA A 66 -16.21 20.86 1.78
C ALA A 66 -16.89 20.72 0.40
N VAL A 67 -18.09 21.30 0.31
CA VAL A 67 -18.85 21.51 -0.93
C VAL A 67 -18.05 22.44 -1.86
N VAL A 68 -17.80 21.94 -3.08
CA VAL A 68 -17.34 22.57 -4.35
C VAL A 68 -16.44 23.82 -4.32
#